data_AF-A0A2V9SJ16-F1
#
_entry.id   AF-A0A2V9SJ16-F1
#
_cell.length_a   1.000
_cell.length_b   1.000
_cell.length_c   1.000
_cell.angle_alpha   90.00
_cell.angle_beta   90.00
_cell.angle_gamma   90.00
#
_symmetry.space_group_name_H-M   'P 1'
#
loop_
_entity.id
_entity.type
_entity.pdbx_description
1 polymer ?
#
loop_
_entity_poly.entity_id
_entity_poly.type
_entity_poly.pdbx_seq_one_letter_code
_entity_poly.pdbx_strand_id
1 'polypeptide(L)' 'MKNPQVVLQQKEIDLIRVRKEVDALRTVLPLLDDPMQCVQEIISSRGMAQPTDDNGMAELELYFPFIKNLRMKNAAGGT' A
#
# COMPACT_ATOMS: atom_id res chain seq x y z
N MET A 1 -10.65 44.82 10.20
CA MET A 1 -10.95 43.86 9.12
C MET A 1 -9.71 43.01 8.87
N LYS A 2 -9.83 41.70 8.65
CA LYS A 2 -8.67 40.85 8.33
C LYS A 2 -8.14 41.22 6.94
N ASN A 3 -6.81 41.21 6.77
CA ASN A 3 -6.19 41.47 5.46
C ASN A 3 -6.68 40.42 4.44
N PRO A 4 -7.32 40.83 3.32
CA PRO A 4 -7.85 39.92 2.31
C PRO A 4 -6.81 38.95 1.74
N GLN A 5 -5.56 39.39 1.60
CA GLN A 5 -4.47 38.57 1.05
C GLN A 5 -4.12 37.42 2.00
N VAL A 6 -4.10 37.68 3.31
CA VAL A 6 -3.85 36.66 4.33
C VAL A 6 -4.97 35.62 4.35
N VAL A 7 -6.23 36.07 4.19
CA VAL A 7 -7.38 35.15 4.13
C VAL A 7 -7.30 34.27 2.88
N LEU A 8 -6.92 34.82 1.73
CA LEU A 8 -6.76 34.05 0.49
C LEU A 8 -5.67 32.97 0.62
N GLN A 9 -4.48 33.33 1.13
CA GLN A 9 -3.39 32.37 1.32
C GLN A 9 -3.78 31.24 2.27
N GLN A 10 -4.48 31.56 3.36
CA GLN A 10 -4.97 30.53 4.28
C GLN A 10 -5.95 29.57 3.58
N LYS A 11 -6.83 30.10 2.73
CA LYS A 11 -7.78 29.28 1.98
C LYS A 11 -7.12 28.39 0.95
N GLU A 12 -6.06 28.82 0.29
CA GLU A 12 -5.27 27.96 -0.60
C GLU A 12 -4.64 26.78 0.13
N ILE A 13 -4.06 27.03 1.31
CA ILE A 13 -3.50 25.98 2.18
C ILE A 13 -4.60 24.99 2.60
N ASP A 14 -5.75 25.51 3.02
CA ASP A 14 -6.89 24.69 3.40
C ASP A 14 -7.36 23.81 2.22
N LEU A 15 -7.39 24.36 1.01
CA LEU A 15 -7.76 23.64 -0.20
C LEU A 15 -6.80 22.49 -0.52
N ILE A 16 -5.49 22.74 -0.41
CA ILE A 16 -4.46 21.72 -0.62
C ILE A 16 -4.62 20.58 0.38
N ARG A 17 -4.89 20.90 1.65
CA ARG A 17 -5.11 19.92 2.71
C ARG A 17 -6.33 19.04 2.42
N VAL A 18 -7.47 19.67 2.13
CA VAL A 18 -8.72 18.94 1.83
C VAL A 18 -8.56 18.05 0.60
N ARG A 19 -7.84 18.51 -0.44
CA ARG A 19 -7.54 17.65 -1.60
C ARG A 19 -6.78 16.39 -1.21
N LYS A 20 -5.74 16.52 -0.38
CA LYS A 20 -4.99 15.36 0.13
C LYS A 20 -5.87 14.41 0.94
N GLU A 21 -6.75 14.94 1.78
CA GLU A 21 -7.70 14.13 2.55
C GLU A 21 -8.68 13.39 1.65
N VAL A 22 -9.23 14.05 0.63
CA VAL A 22 -10.12 13.43 -0.35
C VAL A 22 -9.41 12.31 -1.12
N ASP A 23 -8.17 12.53 -1.56
CA ASP A 23 -7.41 11.52 -2.29
C ASP A 23 -7.05 10.31 -1.40
N ALA A 24 -6.76 10.54 -0.12
CA ALA A 24 -6.59 9.48 0.86
C ALA A 24 -7.89 8.69 1.06
N LEU A 25 -9.02 9.38 1.23
CA LEU A 25 -10.32 8.73 1.39
C LEU A 25 -10.73 7.93 0.15
N ARG A 26 -10.46 8.42 -1.05
CA ARG A 26 -10.67 7.68 -2.30
C ARG A 26 -9.85 6.39 -2.37
N THR A 27 -8.69 6.36 -1.72
CA THR A 27 -7.86 5.15 -1.61
C THR A 27 -8.44 4.15 -0.60
N VAL A 28 -8.99 4.65 0.51
CA VAL A 28 -9.50 3.79 1.60
C VAL A 28 -10.92 3.29 1.33
N LEU A 29 -11.76 4.06 0.66
CA LEU A 29 -13.17 3.70 0.43
C LEU A 29 -13.36 2.33 -0.23
N PRO A 30 -12.65 1.98 -1.33
CA PRO A 30 -12.78 0.66 -1.94
C PRO A 30 -12.34 -0.48 -1.02
N LEU A 31 -11.39 -0.23 -0.11
CA LEU A 31 -10.94 -1.21 0.89
C LEU A 31 -12.00 -1.50 1.95
N LEU A 32 -12.92 -0.56 2.19
CA LEU A 32 -14.01 -0.74 3.15
C LEU A 32 -15.24 -1.42 2.54
N ASP A 33 -15.40 -1.34 1.22
CA ASP A 33 -16.55 -1.91 0.49
C ASP A 33 -16.32 -3.38 0.12
N ASP A 34 -15.25 -3.67 -0.64
CA ASP A 34 -14.75 -5.03 -0.89
C ASP A 34 -13.21 -5.06 -0.76
N PRO A 35 -12.70 -5.32 0.46
CA PRO A 35 -11.26 -5.33 0.71
C PRO A 35 -10.52 -6.36 -0.15
N MET A 36 -11.16 -7.47 -0.52
CA MET A 36 -10.46 -8.55 -1.23
C MET A 36 -10.29 -8.25 -2.72
N GLN A 37 -11.32 -7.71 -3.38
CA GLN A 37 -11.18 -7.24 -4.77
C GLN A 37 -10.22 -6.06 -4.86
N CYS A 38 -10.35 -5.08 -3.97
CA CYS A 38 -9.50 -3.88 -4.02
C CYS A 38 -8.01 -4.22 -3.79
N VAL A 39 -7.70 -5.08 -2.82
CA VAL A 39 -6.31 -5.50 -2.58
C VAL A 39 -5.75 -6.27 -3.78
N GLN A 40 -6.55 -7.13 -4.44
CA GLN A 40 -6.11 -7.82 -5.66
C GLN A 40 -5.81 -6.85 -6.79
N GLU A 41 -6.67 -5.85 -7.04
CA GLU A 41 -6.42 -4.83 -8.07
C GLU A 41 -5.19 -3.97 -7.77
N ILE A 42 -4.96 -3.62 -6.50
CA ILE A 42 -3.75 -2.89 -6.07
C ILE A 42 -2.50 -3.75 -6.29
N ILE A 43 -2.54 -5.04 -5.92
CA ILE A 43 -1.42 -5.97 -6.11
C ILE A 43 -1.14 -6.19 -7.61
N SER A 44 -2.19 -6.34 -8.43
CA SER A 44 -2.08 -6.51 -9.88
C SER A 44 -1.59 -5.26 -10.59
N SER A 45 -2.05 -4.07 -10.20
CA SER A 45 -1.62 -2.79 -10.79
C SER A 45 -0.22 -2.37 -10.34
N ARG A 46 0.22 -2.79 -9.15
CA ARG A 46 1.56 -2.50 -8.64
C ARG A 46 2.66 -3.29 -9.35
N GLY A 47 2.31 -4.24 -10.22
CA GLY A 47 3.27 -5.06 -10.94
C GLY A 47 4.32 -5.56 -9.96
N MET A 48 3.89 -6.38 -8.98
CA MET A 48 4.81 -7.06 -8.07
C MET A 48 5.98 -7.55 -8.90
N ALA A 49 7.17 -6.99 -8.65
CA ALA A 49 8.39 -7.40 -9.28
C ALA A 49 8.37 -8.93 -9.29
N GLN A 50 8.36 -9.48 -10.50
CA GLN A 50 8.46 -10.91 -10.75
C GLN A 50 9.51 -11.46 -9.78
N PRO A 51 9.24 -12.53 -9.02
CA PRO A 51 10.23 -13.11 -8.12
C PRO A 51 11.43 -13.52 -8.98
N THR A 52 12.40 -12.61 -9.03
CA THR A 52 13.70 -12.83 -9.61
C THR A 52 14.42 -13.72 -8.62
N ASP A 53 14.57 -14.99 -9.06
CA ASP A 53 15.50 -16.00 -8.58
C ASP A 53 15.40 -16.45 -7.11
N ASP A 54 15.68 -17.75 -6.90
CA ASP A 54 15.71 -18.43 -5.60
C ASP A 54 16.59 -17.72 -4.54
N ASN A 55 17.43 -16.78 -4.97
CA ASN A 55 18.34 -16.01 -4.15
C ASN A 55 17.62 -14.94 -3.29
N GLY A 56 16.48 -14.38 -3.73
CA GLY A 56 15.75 -13.34 -2.99
C GLY A 56 15.08 -13.87 -1.71
N MET A 57 14.68 -15.14 -1.69
CA MET A 57 14.06 -15.76 -0.52
C MET A 57 15.06 -16.04 0.60
N ALA A 58 16.33 -16.25 0.26
CA ALA A 58 17.40 -16.47 1.24
C ALA A 58 17.74 -15.19 2.04
N GLU A 59 17.65 -14.02 1.40
CA GLU A 59 17.84 -12.73 2.08
C GLU A 59 16.74 -12.47 3.11
N LEU A 60 15.49 -12.79 2.77
CA LEU A 60 14.36 -12.66 3.68
C LEU A 60 14.45 -13.64 4.86
N GLU A 61 15.01 -14.84 4.69
CA GLU A 61 15.27 -15.79 5.78
C GLU A 61 16.29 -15.24 6.81
N LEU A 62 17.21 -14.37 6.38
CA LEU A 62 18.20 -13.75 7.28
C LEU A 62 17.54 -12.79 8.28
N TYR A 63 16.52 -12.04 7.84
CA TYR A 63 15.81 -11.07 8.67
C TYR A 63 14.57 -11.66 9.34
N PHE A 64 13.93 -12.65 8.72
CA PHE A 64 12.66 -13.22 9.16
C PHE A 64 12.74 -14.76 9.19
N PRO A 65 13.24 -15.35 10.28
CA PRO A 65 13.49 -16.80 10.39
C PRO A 65 12.25 -17.68 10.18
N PHE A 66 11.04 -17.14 10.40
CA PHE A 66 9.78 -17.88 10.21
C PHE A 66 9.47 -18.20 8.75
N ILE A 67 10.08 -17.48 7.79
CA ILE A 67 9.87 -17.69 6.35
C ILE A 67 10.36 -19.07 5.91
N LYS A 68 11.45 -19.57 6.50
CA LYS A 68 11.96 -20.93 6.26
C LYS A 68 10.90 -22.00 6.54
N ASN A 69 10.17 -21.86 7.64
CA ASN A 69 9.13 -22.82 8.04
C ASN A 69 7.92 -22.79 7.10
N LEU A 70 7.56 -21.61 6.60
CA LEU A 70 6.51 -21.45 5.60
C LEU A 70 6.90 -22.12 4.27
N ARG A 71 8.15 -21.94 3.82
CA ARG A 71 8.66 -22.60 2.61
C ARG A 71 8.65 -24.12 2.74
N MET A 72 9.14 -24.64 3.86
CA MET A 72 9.16 -26.09 4.13
C MET A 72 7.75 -26.68 4.18
N LYS A 73 6.80 -25.96 4.79
CA LYS A 73 5.39 -26.38 4.84
C LYS A 73 4.73 -26.40 3.46
N ASN A 74 5.05 -25.42 2.61
CA ASN A 74 4.52 -25.35 1.24
C ASN A 74 5.14 -26.41 0.33
N ALA A 75 6.42 -26.75 0.51
CA ALA A 75 7.09 -27.82 -0.22
C ALA A 75 6.60 -29.23 0.19
N ALA A 76 6.16 -29.40 1.44
CA ALA A 76 5.63 -30.67 1.95
C ALA A 76 4.15 -30.93 1.60
N GLY A 77 3.45 -29.97 1.00
CA GLY A 77 2.03 -30.07 0.64
C GLY A 77 1.75 -30.45 -0.82
N GLY A 78 2.79 -30.68 -1.63
CA GLY A 78 2.67 -31.11 -3.03
C GLY A 78 2.94 -32.60 -3.19
N THR A 79 1.88 -33.42 -3.00
CA THR A 79 1.77 -34.89 -3.20
C THR A 79 2.79 -35.79 -2.52
#